data_AF-A0A4P7C2S9-F1
#
_entry.id   AF-A0A4P7C2S9-F1
#
_cell.length_a   1.000
_cell.length_b   1.000
_cell.length_c   1.000
_cell.angle_alpha   90.00
_cell.angle_beta   90.00
_cell.angle_gamma   90.00
#
_symmetry.space_group_name_H-M   'P 1'
#
loop_
_entity.id
_entity.type
_entity.pdbx_description
1 polymer ?
#
loop_
_entity_poly.entity_id
_entity_poly.type
_entity_poly.pdbx_seq_one_letter_code
_entity_poly.pdbx_strand_id
1 'polypeptide(L)'
;MAKTKVRPEYVFKRHINIGAADAEEDQKYLRSCFVDTGDLHILRDCDDPKRVITGRTGVGKSALLRQLSDLEDHIIELPPETLSLNYISNSNILNFFENAGVKLDVFYQLLWRHVFTVELLRHKYGINHYCPTKN
;
A
#
# COMPACT_ATOMS: atom_id res chain seq x y z
N MET A 1 -32.60 -37.40 14.14
CA MET A 1 -31.95 -36.69 15.28
C MET A 1 -30.71 -35.98 14.76
N ALA A 2 -30.78 -34.66 14.57
CA ALA A 2 -29.68 -33.86 14.06
C ALA A 2 -28.69 -33.54 15.19
N LYS A 3 -27.41 -33.88 15.01
CA LYS A 3 -26.34 -33.54 15.96
C LYS A 3 -25.98 -32.06 15.81
N THR A 4 -26.26 -31.26 16.83
CA THR A 4 -25.84 -29.86 16.92
C THR A 4 -24.31 -29.79 17.02
N LYS A 5 -23.64 -29.21 16.01
CA LYS A 5 -22.19 -28.92 16.06
C LYS A 5 -21.93 -27.87 17.14
N VAL A 6 -21.31 -28.28 18.23
CA VAL A 6 -20.79 -27.38 19.27
C VAL A 6 -19.67 -26.53 18.66
N ARG A 7 -19.79 -25.21 18.73
CA ARG A 7 -18.72 -24.29 18.31
C ARG A 7 -17.62 -24.32 19.37
N PRO A 8 -16.33 -24.40 18.99
CA PRO A 8 -15.26 -24.37 19.98
C PRO A 8 -15.27 -23.02 20.69
N GLU A 9 -15.32 -23.05 22.01
CA GLU A 9 -15.27 -21.88 22.88
C GLU A 9 -13.81 -21.42 22.96
N TYR A 10 -13.50 -20.24 22.41
CA TYR A 10 -12.13 -19.71 22.40
C TYR A 10 -11.86 -18.95 23.70
N VAL A 11 -10.86 -19.40 24.46
CA VAL A 11 -10.47 -18.77 25.73
C VAL A 11 -9.27 -17.86 25.53
N PHE A 12 -9.43 -16.57 25.80
CA PHE A 12 -8.33 -15.60 25.78
C PHE A 12 -7.37 -15.85 26.95
N LYS A 13 -6.07 -16.04 26.65
CA LYS A 13 -5.01 -16.15 27.66
C LYS A 13 -4.55 -14.76 28.10
N ARG A 14 -4.11 -14.63 29.36
CA ARG A 14 -3.69 -13.35 29.99
C ARG A 14 -2.62 -12.53 29.23
N HIS A 15 -1.85 -13.14 28.33
CA HIS A 15 -0.75 -12.50 27.61
C HIS A 15 -1.01 -12.42 26.10
N ILE A 16 -2.27 -12.60 25.69
CA ILE A 16 -2.69 -12.36 24.32
C ILE A 16 -2.80 -10.85 24.14
N ASN A 17 -2.01 -10.32 23.19
CA ASN A 17 -2.13 -8.95 22.72
C ASN A 17 -2.94 -9.00 21.42
N ILE A 18 -4.18 -8.53 21.46
CA ILE A 18 -5.11 -8.44 20.32
C ILE A 18 -5.61 -7.01 20.28
N GLY A 19 -5.60 -6.39 19.11
CA GLY A 19 -6.07 -5.02 18.92
C GLY A 19 -4.94 -4.00 19.07
N ALA A 20 -4.07 -3.95 18.07
CA ALA A 20 -3.20 -2.80 17.85
C ALA A 20 -4.03 -1.55 17.48
N ALA A 21 -3.41 -0.37 17.49
CA ALA A 21 -4.10 0.89 17.22
C ALA A 21 -4.70 0.92 15.80
N ASP A 22 -4.05 0.23 14.85
CA ASP A 22 -4.58 -0.05 13.54
C ASP A 22 -4.65 -1.57 13.29
N ALA A 23 -5.64 -2.02 12.53
CA ALA A 23 -5.81 -3.43 12.17
C ALA A 23 -4.59 -3.96 11.40
N GLU A 24 -3.90 -3.10 10.64
CA GLU A 24 -2.69 -3.44 9.87
C GLU A 24 -1.48 -3.81 10.74
N GLU A 25 -1.42 -3.28 11.95
CA GLU A 25 -0.33 -3.52 12.90
C GLU A 25 -0.46 -4.89 13.56
N ASP A 26 -1.66 -5.48 13.58
CA ASP A 26 -1.92 -6.81 14.15
C ASP A 26 -1.68 -7.96 13.15
N GLN A 27 -0.48 -7.96 12.55
CA GLN A 27 -0.10 -8.88 11.47
C GLN A 27 -0.26 -10.36 11.84
N LYS A 28 -0.12 -10.70 13.12
CA LYS A 28 -0.18 -12.07 13.63
C LYS A 28 -1.58 -12.68 13.48
N TYR A 29 -2.63 -11.90 13.75
CA TYR A 29 -4.01 -12.36 13.62
C TYR A 29 -4.60 -12.05 12.25
N LEU A 30 -4.11 -11.00 11.58
CA LEU A 30 -4.64 -10.56 10.29
C LEU A 30 -4.56 -11.66 9.21
N ARG A 31 -3.46 -12.43 9.17
CA ARG A 31 -3.34 -13.58 8.24
C ARG A 31 -4.35 -14.69 8.51
N SER A 32 -4.56 -15.04 9.79
CA SER A 32 -5.46 -16.14 10.17
C SER A 32 -6.95 -15.76 10.12
N CYS A 33 -7.25 -14.46 10.17
CA CYS A 33 -8.61 -13.93 10.23
C CYS A 33 -9.08 -13.34 8.90
N PHE A 34 -8.23 -13.32 7.87
CA PHE A 34 -8.65 -12.85 6.56
C PHE A 34 -9.72 -13.79 5.98
N VAL A 35 -10.78 -13.18 5.46
CA VAL A 35 -11.86 -13.88 4.77
C VAL A 35 -11.85 -13.43 3.32
N ASP A 36 -11.59 -14.37 2.42
CA ASP A 36 -11.61 -14.09 0.98
C ASP A 36 -13.06 -13.87 0.52
N THR A 37 -13.33 -12.66 0.03
CA THR A 37 -14.61 -12.23 -0.55
C THR A 37 -14.70 -12.50 -2.05
N GLY A 38 -13.62 -13.00 -2.67
CA GLY A 38 -13.50 -13.19 -4.12
C GLY A 38 -12.81 -12.02 -4.83
N ASP A 39 -12.61 -10.89 -4.15
CA ASP A 39 -11.92 -9.72 -4.69
C ASP A 39 -10.44 -10.01 -4.98
N LEU A 40 -9.83 -10.91 -4.21
CA LEU A 40 -8.44 -11.32 -4.38
C LEU A 40 -8.21 -11.94 -5.76
N HIS A 41 -9.13 -12.78 -6.24
CA HIS A 41 -9.04 -13.39 -7.57
C HIS A 41 -9.02 -12.33 -8.68
N ILE A 42 -9.88 -11.32 -8.58
CA ILE A 42 -9.97 -10.22 -9.56
C ILE A 42 -8.66 -9.44 -9.60
N LEU A 43 -8.04 -9.18 -8.44
CA LEU A 43 -6.79 -8.43 -8.35
C LEU A 43 -5.56 -9.21 -8.85
N ARG A 44 -5.62 -10.55 -8.85
CA ARG A 44 -4.56 -11.40 -9.41
C ARG A 44 -4.62 -11.50 -10.93
N ASP A 45 -5.77 -11.21 -11.52
CA ASP A 45 -5.95 -11.24 -12.97
C ASP A 45 -5.40 -9.96 -13.61
N CYS A 46 -4.23 -10.07 -14.23
CA CYS A 46 -3.58 -8.98 -14.95
C CYS A 46 -4.24 -8.63 -16.29
N ASP A 47 -5.27 -9.36 -16.74
CA ASP A 47 -6.09 -8.99 -17.90
C ASP A 47 -7.40 -8.30 -17.48
N ASP A 48 -7.81 -8.42 -16.21
CA ASP A 48 -9.00 -7.72 -15.70
C ASP A 48 -8.72 -6.19 -15.58
N PRO A 49 -9.62 -5.32 -16.07
CA PRO A 49 -9.49 -3.87 -15.93
C PRO A 49 -9.77 -3.34 -14.52
N LYS A 50 -10.35 -4.13 -13.60
CA LYS A 50 -10.71 -3.71 -12.23
C LYS A 50 -9.50 -3.73 -11.30
N ARG A 51 -8.69 -2.67 -11.35
CA ARG A 51 -7.44 -2.55 -10.56
C ARG A 51 -7.45 -1.46 -9.51
N VAL A 52 -8.60 -0.81 -9.31
CA VAL A 52 -8.74 0.28 -8.36
C VAL A 52 -9.57 -0.21 -7.18
N ILE A 53 -8.91 -0.35 -6.03
CA ILE A 53 -9.56 -0.72 -4.78
C ILE A 53 -10.04 0.56 -4.10
N THR A 54 -11.34 0.66 -3.85
CA THR A 54 -11.94 1.82 -3.16
C THR A 54 -12.78 1.35 -1.98
N GLY A 55 -12.93 2.20 -0.98
CA GLY A 55 -13.75 1.88 0.19
C GLY A 55 -13.38 2.71 1.42
N ARG A 56 -14.28 2.72 2.41
CA ARG A 56 -14.07 3.45 3.68
C ARG A 56 -12.88 2.91 4.47
N THR A 57 -12.35 3.69 5.40
CA THR A 57 -11.35 3.22 6.36
C THR A 57 -11.90 2.03 7.16
N GLY A 58 -11.08 1.01 7.40
CA GLY A 58 -11.45 -0.18 8.17
C GLY A 58 -12.17 -1.29 7.39
N VAL A 59 -12.44 -1.14 6.08
CA VAL A 59 -13.06 -2.22 5.27
C VAL A 59 -12.08 -3.33 4.85
N GLY A 60 -10.81 -3.24 5.24
CA GLY A 60 -9.81 -4.29 4.96
C GLY A 60 -9.04 -4.16 3.64
N LYS A 61 -9.03 -2.99 3.00
CA LYS A 61 -8.27 -2.76 1.74
C LYS A 61 -6.79 -3.11 1.88
N SER A 62 -6.17 -2.65 2.96
CA SER A 62 -4.75 -2.91 3.23
C SER A 62 -4.49 -4.37 3.57
N ALA A 63 -5.44 -5.04 4.24
CA ALA A 63 -5.37 -6.48 4.45
C ALA A 63 -5.43 -7.26 3.12
N LEU A 64 -6.28 -6.82 2.18
CA LEU A 64 -6.38 -7.40 0.84
C LEU A 64 -5.09 -7.21 0.03
N LEU A 65 -4.53 -6.00 0.00
CA LEU A 65 -3.24 -5.72 -0.66
C LEU A 65 -2.10 -6.52 -0.04
N ARG A 66 -2.10 -6.66 1.29
CA ARG A 66 -1.10 -7.45 2.00
C ARG A 66 -1.20 -8.93 1.67
N GLN A 67 -2.42 -9.46 1.56
CA GLN A 67 -2.63 -10.85 1.15
C GLN A 67 -2.17 -11.09 -0.28
N LEU A 68 -2.43 -10.16 -1.19
CA LEU A 68 -1.90 -10.20 -2.55
C LEU A 68 -0.37 -10.20 -2.55
N SER A 69 0.22 -9.35 -1.69
CA SER A 69 1.68 -9.27 -1.52
C SER A 69 2.30 -10.54 -0.94
N ASP A 70 1.60 -11.23 -0.03
CA ASP A 70 2.06 -12.50 0.53
C ASP A 70 1.97 -13.68 -0.45
N LEU A 71 1.16 -13.57 -1.51
CA LEU A 71 0.88 -14.66 -2.46
C LEU A 71 1.64 -14.58 -3.78
N GLU A 72 2.07 -13.38 -4.18
CA GLU A 72 2.81 -13.16 -5.42
C GLU A 72 4.31 -13.02 -5.14
N ASP A 73 5.15 -13.44 -6.08
CA ASP A 73 6.61 -13.35 -5.92
C ASP A 73 7.17 -11.98 -6.36
N HIS A 74 6.45 -11.27 -7.23
CA HIS A 74 6.93 -10.06 -7.90
C HIS A 74 6.06 -8.84 -7.55
N ILE A 75 6.22 -8.31 -6.35
CA ILE A 75 5.53 -7.09 -5.91
C ILE A 75 6.51 -5.94 -5.76
N ILE A 76 6.10 -4.78 -6.28
CA ILE A 76 6.76 -3.50 -6.01
C ILE A 76 5.71 -2.61 -5.35
N GLU A 77 5.93 -2.26 -4.08
CA GLU A 77 5.09 -1.33 -3.35
C GLU A 77 5.67 0.08 -3.49
N LEU A 78 4.84 1.01 -3.97
CA LEU A 78 5.22 2.40 -4.19
C LEU A 78 4.32 3.31 -3.33
N PRO A 79 4.68 3.60 -2.07
CA PRO A 79 3.87 4.43 -1.21
C PRO A 79 3.96 5.90 -1.63
N PRO A 80 2.83 6.57 -1.96
CA PRO A 80 2.83 7.90 -2.57
C PRO A 80 3.53 8.97 -1.71
N GLU A 81 3.51 8.81 -0.39
CA GLU A 81 4.15 9.71 0.58
C GLU A 81 5.67 9.77 0.41
N THR A 82 6.28 8.65 -0.01
CA THR A 82 7.74 8.55 -0.21
C THR A 82 8.18 9.03 -1.59
N LEU A 83 7.26 9.08 -2.56
CA LEU A 83 7.60 9.17 -3.97
C LEU A 83 7.99 10.56 -4.44
N SER A 84 7.42 11.64 -3.90
CA SER A 84 7.87 13.01 -4.27
C SER A 84 7.15 14.15 -3.57
N LEU A 85 6.03 13.90 -2.88
CA LEU A 85 5.27 14.93 -2.18
C LEU A 85 6.12 15.73 -1.19
N ASN A 86 7.15 15.13 -0.59
CA ASN A 86 8.09 15.81 0.31
C ASN A 86 8.95 16.90 -0.38
N TYR A 87 9.27 16.74 -1.67
CA TYR A 87 10.06 17.72 -2.43
C TYR A 87 9.20 18.91 -2.90
N ILE A 88 7.90 18.68 -3.06
CA ILE A 88 6.90 19.65 -3.51
C ILE A 88 6.39 20.46 -2.31
N SER A 89 6.07 19.78 -1.20
CA SER A 89 5.37 20.36 -0.04
C SER A 89 6.13 21.48 0.68
N ASN A 90 7.46 21.48 0.60
CA ASN A 90 8.31 22.48 1.24
C ASN A 90 8.68 23.66 0.32
N SER A 91 8.15 23.71 -0.91
CA SER A 91 8.60 24.69 -1.89
C SER A 91 7.62 25.85 -2.07
N ASN A 92 8.00 27.02 -1.55
CA ASN A 92 7.31 28.30 -1.85
C ASN A 92 7.28 28.64 -3.35
N ILE A 93 8.08 27.95 -4.17
CA ILE A 93 8.15 28.17 -5.62
C ILE A 93 6.84 27.83 -6.32
N LEU A 94 6.08 26.85 -5.82
CA LEU A 94 4.84 26.40 -6.47
C LEU A 94 3.77 27.46 -6.30
N ASN A 95 3.62 27.98 -5.09
CA ASN A 95 2.74 29.10 -4.79
C ASN A 95 3.10 30.34 -5.63
N PHE A 96 4.40 30.59 -5.86
CA PHE A 96 4.83 31.68 -6.73
C PHE A 96 4.34 31.51 -8.17
N PHE A 97 4.50 30.31 -8.75
CA PHE A 97 4.07 30.05 -10.13
C PHE A 97 2.54 29.99 -10.27
N GLU A 98 1.82 29.46 -9.29
CA GLU A 98 0.35 29.51 -9.27
C GLU A 98 -0.17 30.95 -9.21
N ASN A 99 0.41 31.79 -8.35
CA ASN A 99 0.06 33.21 -8.26
C ASN A 99 0.40 33.99 -9.53
N ALA A 100 1.41 33.55 -10.29
CA ALA A 100 1.74 34.08 -11.61
C ALA A 100 0.81 33.58 -12.73
N GLY A 101 -0.19 32.75 -12.42
CA GLY A 101 -1.16 32.21 -13.37
C GLY A 101 -0.65 31.05 -14.21
N VAL A 102 0.46 30.41 -13.81
CA VAL A 102 1.04 29.27 -14.53
C VAL A 102 0.24 28.00 -14.22
N LYS A 103 -0.09 27.22 -15.26
CA LYS A 103 -0.74 25.93 -15.11
C LYS A 103 0.29 24.85 -14.73
N LEU A 104 0.26 24.41 -13.48
CA LEU A 104 1.17 23.38 -12.97
C LEU A 104 0.74 21.94 -13.31
N ASP A 105 -0.41 21.74 -13.94
CA ASP A 105 -0.92 20.41 -14.30
C ASP A 105 0.10 19.58 -15.08
N VAL A 106 0.72 20.20 -16.09
CA VAL A 106 1.74 19.55 -16.94
C VAL A 106 3.00 19.23 -16.14
N PHE A 107 3.38 20.12 -15.22
CA PHE A 107 4.53 19.90 -14.34
C PHE A 107 4.31 18.68 -13.44
N TYR A 108 3.15 18.59 -12.77
CA TYR A 108 2.83 17.44 -11.92
C TYR A 108 2.76 16.13 -12.72
N GLN A 109 2.19 16.14 -13.92
CA GLN A 109 2.18 14.96 -14.81
C GLN A 109 3.60 14.48 -15.14
N LEU A 110 4.50 15.41 -15.50
CA LEU A 110 5.88 15.09 -15.82
C LEU A 110 6.65 14.61 -14.60
N LEU A 111 6.43 15.24 -13.45
CA LEU A 111 7.05 14.87 -12.18
C LEU A 111 6.67 13.44 -11.78
N TRP A 112 5.37 13.12 -11.78
CA TRP A 112 4.91 11.77 -11.49
C TRP A 112 5.47 10.75 -12.46
N ARG A 113 5.47 11.03 -13.76
CA ARG A 113 6.07 10.14 -14.77
C ARG A 113 7.56 9.89 -14.49
N HIS A 114 8.31 10.93 -14.15
CA HIS A 114 9.72 10.80 -13.79
C HIS A 114 9.90 9.93 -12.55
N VAL A 115 9.18 10.25 -11.48
CA VAL A 115 9.26 9.56 -10.18
C VAL A 115 8.93 8.08 -10.32
N PHE A 116 7.80 7.74 -10.97
CA PHE A 116 7.44 6.35 -11.22
C PHE A 116 8.50 5.62 -12.04
N THR A 117 9.04 6.27 -13.08
CA THR A 117 10.07 5.66 -13.94
C THR A 117 11.33 5.37 -13.14
N VAL A 118 11.82 6.34 -12.35
CA VAL A 118 13.03 6.18 -11.55
C VAL A 118 12.86 5.09 -10.51
N GLU A 119 11.76 5.09 -9.75
CA GLU A 119 11.54 4.07 -8.71
C GLU A 119 11.39 2.67 -9.28
N LEU A 120 10.66 2.51 -10.39
CA LEU A 120 10.56 1.21 -11.07
C LEU A 120 11.92 0.73 -11.59
N LEU A 121 12.73 1.62 -12.17
CA LEU A 121 14.09 1.29 -12.62
C LEU A 121 14.99 0.90 -11.44
N ARG A 122 14.91 1.62 -10.32
CA ARG A 122 15.66 1.32 -9.09
C ARG A 122 15.32 -0.07 -8.57
N HIS A 123 14.04 -0.40 -8.46
CA HIS A 123 13.58 -1.72 -8.02
C HIS A 123 13.99 -2.82 -9.01
N LYS A 124 13.84 -2.59 -10.32
CA LYS A 124 14.15 -3.60 -11.34
C LYS A 124 15.65 -3.91 -11.47
N TYR A 125 16.52 -2.89 -11.35
CA TYR A 125 17.96 -3.03 -11.57
C TYR A 125 18.79 -2.97 -10.28
N GLY A 126 18.15 -2.88 -9.10
CA GLY A 126 18.85 -2.79 -7.82
C GLY A 126 19.73 -1.55 -7.69
N ILE A 127 19.35 -0.44 -8.36
CA ILE A 127 20.14 0.80 -8.36
C ILE A 127 19.92 1.50 -7.02
N ASN A 128 20.78 1.18 -6.05
CA ASN A 128 20.90 1.93 -4.82
C ASN A 128 21.89 3.08 -5.03
N HIS A 129 21.50 4.29 -4.64
CA HIS A 129 22.45 5.39 -4.47
C HIS A 129 23.43 5.02 -3.34
N TYR A 130 24.50 4.30 -3.67
CA TYR A 130 25.67 4.21 -2.82
C TYR A 130 26.74 5.16 -3.36
N CYS A 131 26.75 6.38 -2.82
CA CYS A 131 28.00 7.12 -2.68
C CYS A 131 27.92 8.02 -1.44
N PRO A 132 28.18 7.49 -0.24
CA PRO A 132 28.68 8.34 0.82
C PRO A 132 30.13 8.66 0.44
N THR A 133 30.38 9.87 -0.03
CA THR A 133 31.73 10.45 0.01
C THR A 133 32.17 10.45 1.47
N LYS A 134 32.97 9.47 1.85
CA LYS A 134 33.71 9.48 3.11
C LYS A 134 34.83 10.51 2.97
N ASN A 135 34.72 11.59 3.74
CA ASN A 135 35.88 12.35 4.23
C ASN A 135 36.16 11.88 5.65
#